data_AF-A0A4R9BGV9-F1
#
_entry.id   AF-A0A4R9BGV9-F1
#
_cell.length_a   1.000
_cell.length_b   1.000
_cell.length_c   1.000
_cell.angle_alpha   90.00
_cell.angle_beta   90.00
_cell.angle_gamma   90.00
#
_symmetry.space_group_name_H-M   'P 1'
#
loop_
_entity.id
_entity.type
_entity.pdbx_description
1 polymer ?
#
loop_
_entity_poly.entity_id
_entity_poly.type
_entity_poly.pdbx_seq_one_letter_code
_entity_poly.pdbx_strand_id
1 'polypeptide(L)'
;MLPHPGGAALVIIQGLINSARLNGASPADLATARTSLRTLMAVVNSASRREVNETETFTFTGSWLATEAAPAKNAGVWRQTFRSGDCVDVTFPPGDAYLVFAGTNNTSTSRVAVTDLSSAGAAIDAFPLGDHCVSSTAWTPCAYRAPLTARGHRLRFTHATGTGPLAVGALVPQLFAPSTVLMMKEPYLPDYAASAMFPHGSDEALDAFNALIDDLAIEFPNVIVADPNQPGYWNKLLHTQPDQVHPNEAGNAALARTALDALNRRARSAVCNSVGRPESSSPLEAAYFVCACACANSESPPTVPI
;
A
#
# COMPACT_ATOMS: atom_id res chain seq x y z
N MET A 1 28.56 17.54 16.15
CA MET A 1 27.58 16.62 15.54
C MET A 1 26.58 17.51 14.82
N LEU A 2 26.74 17.68 13.52
CA LEU A 2 25.89 18.54 12.69
C LEU A 2 25.03 17.65 11.79
N PRO A 3 23.73 17.94 11.65
CA PRO A 3 22.78 17.06 10.98
C PRO A 3 23.03 16.99 9.46
N HIS A 4 22.78 15.81 8.89
CA HIS A 4 22.63 15.65 7.45
C HIS A 4 21.48 16.56 6.97
N PRO A 5 21.67 17.42 5.96
CA PRO A 5 20.54 18.04 5.29
C PRO A 5 19.79 16.93 4.55
N GLY A 6 18.61 16.55 5.06
CA GLY A 6 17.76 15.50 4.51
C GLY A 6 17.76 14.21 5.33
N GLY A 7 17.18 14.24 6.53
CA GLY A 7 16.92 13.02 7.31
C GLY A 7 15.94 12.10 6.58
N ALA A 8 16.45 11.09 5.89
CA ALA A 8 15.63 10.07 5.25
C ALA A 8 15.16 9.08 6.32
N ALA A 9 13.93 9.23 6.82
CA ALA A 9 13.32 8.22 7.66
C ALA A 9 13.26 6.88 6.91
N LEU A 10 13.72 5.78 7.50
CA LEU A 10 13.51 4.45 6.93
C LEU A 10 12.17 3.92 7.40
N VAL A 11 11.32 3.48 6.47
CA VAL A 11 10.11 2.70 6.80
C VAL A 11 10.36 1.25 6.40
N ILE A 12 10.18 0.32 7.34
CA ILE A 12 10.26 -1.12 7.09
C ILE A 12 8.84 -1.67 7.07
N ILE A 13 8.49 -2.44 6.05
CA ILE A 13 7.14 -3.03 5.95
C ILE A 13 7.29 -4.52 5.67
N GLN A 14 6.58 -5.30 6.48
CA GLN A 14 6.36 -6.75 6.37
C GLN A 14 4.93 -7.00 6.86
N GLY A 15 4.10 -7.73 6.13
CA GLY A 15 2.68 -7.83 6.46
C GLY A 15 1.79 -8.62 5.49
N LEU A 16 2.37 -9.39 4.58
CA LEU A 16 1.62 -10.20 3.60
C LEU A 16 1.45 -11.66 4.03
N ILE A 17 2.20 -12.14 5.03
CA ILE A 17 2.23 -13.56 5.37
C ILE A 17 0.87 -14.11 5.79
N ASN A 18 0.10 -13.35 6.57
CA ASN A 18 -1.23 -13.80 7.01
C ASN A 18 -2.21 -13.84 5.83
N SER A 19 -2.16 -12.87 4.91
CA SER A 19 -3.00 -12.89 3.70
C SER A 19 -2.64 -14.07 2.81
N ALA A 20 -1.35 -14.33 2.59
CA ALA A 20 -0.90 -15.46 1.79
C ALA A 20 -1.34 -16.80 2.41
N ARG A 21 -1.27 -16.95 3.74
CA ARG A 21 -1.69 -18.18 4.42
C ARG A 21 -3.19 -18.34 4.53
N LEU A 22 -3.93 -17.23 4.66
CA LEU A 22 -5.39 -17.25 4.74
C LEU A 22 -6.01 -17.57 3.38
N ASN A 23 -5.47 -16.99 2.31
CA ASN A 23 -6.14 -16.96 1.00
C ASN A 23 -5.44 -17.80 -0.09
N GLY A 24 -4.21 -18.26 0.16
CA GLY A 24 -3.39 -18.90 -0.87
C GLY A 24 -3.08 -17.94 -2.03
N ALA A 25 -2.81 -18.47 -3.22
CA ALA A 25 -2.49 -17.69 -4.43
C ALA A 25 -3.73 -17.28 -5.27
N SER A 26 -4.87 -17.04 -4.63
CA SER A 26 -6.10 -16.62 -5.31
C SER A 26 -5.89 -15.31 -6.11
N PRO A 27 -6.27 -15.25 -7.40
CA PRO A 27 -6.08 -14.04 -8.22
C PRO A 27 -6.75 -12.78 -7.62
N ALA A 28 -7.92 -12.96 -6.99
CA ALA A 28 -8.64 -11.86 -6.36
C ALA A 28 -7.86 -11.30 -5.15
N ASP A 29 -7.29 -12.17 -4.32
CA ASP A 29 -6.52 -11.76 -3.14
C ASP A 29 -5.18 -11.12 -3.52
N LEU A 30 -4.52 -11.63 -4.56
CA LEU A 30 -3.32 -11.01 -5.13
C LEU A 30 -3.62 -9.60 -5.69
N ALA A 31 -4.75 -9.41 -6.37
CA ALA A 31 -5.18 -8.09 -6.83
C ALA A 31 -5.47 -7.13 -5.66
N THR A 32 -6.09 -7.63 -4.59
CA THR A 32 -6.34 -6.90 -3.33
C THR A 32 -5.04 -6.45 -2.69
N ALA A 33 -4.10 -7.38 -2.53
CA ALA A 33 -2.80 -7.12 -1.91
C ALA A 33 -1.99 -6.12 -2.73
N ARG A 34 -1.95 -6.27 -4.06
CA ARG A 34 -1.31 -5.32 -4.99
C ARG A 34 -1.87 -3.91 -4.81
N THR A 35 -3.19 -3.77 -4.81
CA THR A 35 -3.84 -2.47 -4.67
C THR A 35 -3.59 -1.87 -3.29
N SER A 36 -3.63 -2.68 -2.23
CA SER A 36 -3.38 -2.25 -0.86
C SER A 36 -1.93 -1.79 -0.66
N LEU A 37 -0.95 -2.52 -1.19
CA LEU A 37 0.46 -2.14 -1.17
C LEU A 37 0.69 -0.82 -1.91
N ARG A 38 0.07 -0.66 -3.09
CA ARG A 38 0.15 0.60 -3.84
C ARG A 38 -0.44 1.77 -3.06
N THR A 39 -1.59 1.58 -2.42
CA THR A 39 -2.21 2.61 -1.57
C THR A 39 -1.34 2.94 -0.36
N LEU A 40 -0.77 1.94 0.29
CA LEU A 40 0.16 2.12 1.40
C LEU A 40 1.36 2.97 0.97
N MET A 41 1.97 2.66 -0.17
CA MET A 41 3.09 3.44 -0.71
C MET A 41 2.70 4.87 -1.07
N ALA A 42 1.54 5.08 -1.67
CA ALA A 42 1.03 6.42 -1.95
C ALA A 42 0.85 7.25 -0.67
N VAL A 43 0.44 6.64 0.44
CA VAL A 43 0.31 7.30 1.74
C VAL A 43 1.67 7.55 2.39
N VAL A 44 2.56 6.56 2.41
CA VAL A 44 3.91 6.67 3.00
C VAL A 44 4.75 7.73 2.28
N ASN A 45 4.62 7.82 0.96
CA ASN A 45 5.33 8.80 0.13
C ASN A 45 4.63 10.17 0.07
N SER A 46 3.54 10.37 0.81
CA SER A 46 2.78 11.62 0.75
C SER A 46 3.51 12.78 1.45
N ALA A 47 3.48 13.95 0.82
CA ALA A 47 3.96 15.21 1.41
C ALA A 47 2.93 15.84 2.33
N SER A 48 1.66 15.56 2.07
CA SER A 48 0.51 16.06 2.80
C SER A 48 -0.67 15.13 2.55
N ARG A 49 -1.69 15.26 3.39
CA ARG A 49 -2.97 14.58 3.23
C ARG A 49 -4.06 15.62 3.25
N ARG A 50 -4.88 15.65 2.19
CA ARG A 50 -6.03 16.54 2.06
C ARG A 50 -7.31 15.75 2.25
N GLU A 51 -8.09 16.09 3.26
CA GLU A 51 -9.28 15.33 3.64
C GLU A 51 -10.52 15.76 2.82
N VAL A 52 -11.48 14.87 2.68
CA VAL A 52 -12.73 15.11 1.89
C VAL A 52 -13.64 16.22 2.40
N ASN A 53 -13.35 16.81 3.56
CA ASN A 53 -14.06 17.99 4.06
C ASN A 53 -13.42 19.32 3.59
N GLU A 54 -12.25 19.28 2.95
CA GLU A 54 -11.61 20.46 2.36
C GLU A 54 -12.31 20.87 1.06
N THR A 55 -13.16 21.89 1.13
CA THR A 55 -14.00 22.35 0.02
C THR A 55 -13.21 22.92 -1.16
N GLU A 56 -11.98 23.38 -0.94
CA GLU A 56 -11.07 23.83 -2.00
C GLU A 56 -10.54 22.65 -2.84
N THR A 57 -10.41 21.47 -2.21
CA THR A 57 -9.92 20.25 -2.87
C THR A 57 -11.07 19.42 -3.43
N PHE A 58 -12.20 19.33 -2.71
CA PHE A 58 -13.31 18.44 -3.04
C PHE A 58 -14.63 19.17 -3.20
N THR A 59 -15.31 18.95 -4.33
CA THR A 59 -16.69 19.39 -4.55
C THR A 59 -17.57 18.19 -4.90
N PHE A 60 -18.52 17.87 -4.03
CA PHE A 60 -19.42 16.74 -4.21
C PHE A 60 -20.75 17.17 -4.84
N THR A 61 -21.21 16.43 -5.84
CA THR A 61 -22.52 16.61 -6.47
C THR A 61 -23.31 15.32 -6.34
N GLY A 62 -24.58 15.44 -5.91
CA GLY A 62 -25.46 14.30 -5.70
C GLY A 62 -25.63 13.94 -4.22
N SER A 63 -25.93 12.67 -3.94
CA SER A 63 -26.30 12.17 -2.61
C SER A 63 -25.12 11.49 -1.92
N TRP A 64 -24.17 12.29 -1.44
CA TRP A 64 -23.02 11.80 -0.68
C TRP A 64 -23.30 11.77 0.81
N LEU A 65 -23.16 10.60 1.42
CA LEU A 65 -23.26 10.40 2.85
C LEU A 65 -21.87 10.59 3.47
N ALA A 66 -21.77 11.49 4.45
CA ALA A 66 -20.62 11.46 5.35
C ALA A 66 -20.70 10.16 6.16
N THR A 67 -19.63 9.38 6.16
CA THR A 67 -19.48 8.34 7.16
C THR A 67 -18.56 8.87 8.23
N GLU A 68 -19.11 9.06 9.43
CA GLU A 68 -18.30 9.12 10.64
C GLU A 68 -17.42 7.87 10.70
N ALA A 69 -16.25 7.99 11.34
CA ALA A 69 -15.23 6.96 11.41
C ALA A 69 -15.83 5.61 11.82
N ALA A 70 -16.25 4.80 10.86
CA ALA A 70 -16.62 3.43 11.12
C ALA A 70 -15.32 2.72 11.48
N PRO A 71 -15.24 1.93 12.56
CA PRO A 71 -14.01 1.25 12.96
C PRO A 71 -13.41 0.36 11.86
N ALA A 72 -14.22 -0.07 10.87
CA ALA A 72 -13.78 -0.81 9.69
C ALA A 72 -13.22 0.06 8.54
N LYS A 73 -13.27 1.38 8.67
CA LYS A 73 -12.72 2.37 7.73
C LYS A 73 -11.61 3.10 8.47
N ASN A 74 -10.35 2.82 8.11
CA ASN A 74 -9.15 3.42 8.69
C ASN A 74 -9.33 4.90 9.07
N ALA A 75 -8.68 5.34 10.16
CA ALA A 75 -8.76 6.69 10.70
C ALA A 75 -8.77 7.78 9.60
N GLY A 76 -9.84 8.57 9.54
CA GLY A 76 -10.05 9.60 8.53
C GLY A 76 -11.53 9.88 8.27
N VAL A 77 -11.82 10.99 7.59
CA VAL A 77 -13.18 11.33 7.16
C VAL A 77 -13.43 10.66 5.82
N TRP A 78 -14.57 9.98 5.67
CA TRP A 78 -14.96 9.37 4.41
C TRP A 78 -16.30 9.92 3.96
N ARG A 79 -16.46 10.09 2.65
CA ARG A 79 -17.77 10.33 2.03
C ARG A 79 -18.06 9.23 1.04
N GLN A 80 -19.29 8.73 1.01
CA GLN A 80 -19.69 7.64 0.13
C GLN A 80 -21.00 7.92 -0.59
N THR A 81 -21.14 7.32 -1.77
CA THR A 81 -22.41 7.28 -2.50
C THR A 81 -22.66 5.86 -3.01
N PHE A 82 -23.93 5.54 -3.21
CA PHE A 82 -24.42 4.32 -3.87
C PHE A 82 -25.13 4.64 -5.19
N ARG A 83 -25.32 5.92 -5.52
CA ARG A 83 -26.15 6.34 -6.65
C ARG A 83 -25.28 6.50 -7.89
N SER A 84 -25.71 5.88 -8.98
CA SER A 84 -25.14 6.15 -10.30
C SER A 84 -25.41 7.61 -10.69
N GLY A 85 -24.43 8.28 -11.29
CA GLY A 85 -24.46 9.69 -11.66
C GLY A 85 -23.92 10.66 -10.59
N ASP A 86 -23.86 10.24 -9.32
CA ASP A 86 -23.19 11.03 -8.28
C ASP A 86 -21.70 11.17 -8.61
N CYS A 87 -21.16 12.36 -8.39
CA CYS A 87 -19.76 12.64 -8.70
C CYS A 87 -19.07 13.49 -7.64
N VAL A 88 -17.75 13.40 -7.62
CA VAL A 88 -16.86 14.29 -6.88
C VAL A 88 -15.86 14.90 -7.83
N ASP A 89 -15.74 16.21 -7.77
CA ASP A 89 -14.66 16.94 -8.42
C ASP A 89 -13.51 17.10 -7.43
N VAL A 90 -12.31 16.78 -7.89
CA VAL A 90 -11.09 16.83 -7.10
C VAL A 90 -10.08 17.72 -7.79
N THR A 91 -9.61 18.75 -7.10
CA THR A 91 -8.55 19.65 -7.60
C THR A 91 -7.19 19.03 -7.30
N PHE A 92 -6.50 18.52 -8.33
CA PHE A 92 -5.17 17.94 -8.18
C PHE A 92 -4.10 19.03 -8.15
N PRO A 93 -3.02 18.88 -7.35
CA PRO A 93 -1.87 19.77 -7.43
C PRO A 93 -1.10 19.54 -8.76
N PRO A 94 -0.24 20.50 -9.19
CA PRO A 94 0.63 20.34 -10.36
C PRO A 94 1.64 19.18 -10.25
N GLY A 95 1.92 18.72 -9.02
CA GLY A 95 2.79 17.58 -8.74
C GLY A 95 2.10 16.23 -8.86
N ASP A 96 2.83 15.16 -8.52
CA ASP A 96 2.25 13.82 -8.44
C ASP A 96 1.34 13.73 -7.21
N ALA A 97 0.18 13.08 -7.37
CA ALA A 97 -0.79 12.91 -6.30
C ALA A 97 -1.69 11.71 -6.57
N TYR A 98 -2.17 11.11 -5.49
CA TYR A 98 -3.08 9.98 -5.55
C TYR A 98 -4.39 10.32 -4.85
N LEU A 99 -5.53 9.99 -5.47
CA LEU A 99 -6.82 9.98 -4.79
C LEU A 99 -6.98 8.63 -4.09
N VAL A 100 -7.15 8.66 -2.76
CA VAL A 100 -7.49 7.49 -1.96
C VAL A 100 -9.00 7.34 -1.92
N PHE A 101 -9.46 6.19 -2.40
CA PHE A 101 -10.87 5.81 -2.45
C PHE A 101 -11.03 4.36 -1.99
N ALA A 102 -12.26 3.92 -1.81
CA ALA A 102 -12.60 2.55 -1.49
C ALA A 102 -13.99 2.25 -2.07
N GLY A 103 -14.30 0.98 -2.15
CA GLY A 103 -15.62 0.50 -2.56
C GLY A 103 -15.85 -0.89 -2.00
N THR A 104 -17.06 -1.39 -2.16
CA THR A 104 -17.33 -2.81 -1.98
C THR A 104 -17.85 -3.36 -3.29
N ASN A 105 -17.29 -4.50 -3.69
CA ASN A 105 -17.74 -5.23 -4.84
C ASN A 105 -18.52 -6.46 -4.37
N ASN A 106 -19.85 -6.36 -4.29
CA ASN A 106 -20.69 -7.54 -4.27
C ASN A 106 -21.09 -8.00 -5.69
N THR A 107 -20.87 -7.16 -6.71
CA THR A 107 -21.08 -7.44 -8.14
C THR A 107 -20.15 -6.58 -9.00
N SER A 108 -19.42 -7.18 -9.95
CA SER A 108 -18.37 -6.56 -10.79
C SER A 108 -18.84 -5.43 -11.73
N THR A 109 -20.06 -4.94 -11.52
CA THR A 109 -20.75 -3.98 -12.40
C THR A 109 -20.48 -2.53 -12.03
N SER A 110 -19.93 -2.27 -10.84
CA SER A 110 -19.70 -0.90 -10.37
C SER A 110 -18.49 -0.29 -11.05
N ARG A 111 -18.64 0.90 -11.65
CA ARG A 111 -17.59 1.57 -12.42
C ARG A 111 -17.46 3.04 -12.04
N VAL A 112 -16.23 3.55 -12.10
CA VAL A 112 -15.92 4.97 -11.96
C VAL A 112 -15.43 5.49 -13.31
N ALA A 113 -16.03 6.57 -13.79
CA ALA A 113 -15.54 7.32 -14.93
C ALA A 113 -14.75 8.55 -14.45
N VAL A 114 -13.60 8.81 -15.07
CA VAL A 114 -12.74 9.96 -14.77
C VAL A 114 -12.75 10.93 -15.94
N THR A 115 -13.16 12.16 -15.67
CA THR A 115 -13.26 13.24 -16.67
C THR A 115 -12.39 14.41 -16.26
N ASP A 116 -11.61 14.95 -17.20
CA ASP A 116 -10.85 16.17 -16.99
C ASP A 116 -11.72 17.40 -17.26
N LEU A 117 -12.08 18.12 -16.20
CA LEU A 117 -12.89 19.33 -16.31
C LEU A 117 -12.10 20.55 -16.78
N SER A 118 -10.77 20.49 -16.74
CA SER A 118 -9.88 21.53 -17.25
C SER A 118 -9.70 21.43 -18.77
N SER A 119 -9.97 20.26 -19.37
CA SER A 119 -9.85 19.99 -20.81
C SER A 119 -11.20 19.70 -21.46
N ALA A 120 -12.06 20.71 -21.59
CA ALA A 120 -13.38 20.64 -22.25
C ALA A 120 -14.28 19.47 -21.82
N GLY A 121 -14.05 18.86 -20.64
CA GLY A 121 -14.77 17.68 -20.18
C GLY A 121 -14.36 16.38 -20.86
N ALA A 122 -13.12 16.24 -21.31
CA ALA A 122 -12.63 15.01 -21.94
C ALA A 122 -12.59 13.84 -20.94
N ALA A 123 -13.14 12.69 -21.34
CA ALA A 123 -12.96 11.46 -20.60
C ALA A 123 -11.49 11.02 -20.70
N ILE A 124 -10.84 10.77 -19.56
CA ILE A 124 -9.42 10.40 -19.51
C ILE A 124 -9.18 8.99 -18.98
N ASP A 125 -10.13 8.44 -18.22
CA ASP A 125 -10.03 7.07 -17.69
C ASP A 125 -11.41 6.53 -17.30
N ALA A 126 -11.52 5.20 -17.18
CA ALA A 126 -12.65 4.54 -16.57
C ALA A 126 -12.26 3.15 -16.05
N PHE A 127 -12.48 2.91 -14.76
CA PHE A 127 -12.11 1.66 -14.12
C PHE A 127 -13.29 1.02 -13.38
N PRO A 128 -13.42 -0.32 -13.40
CA PRO A 128 -14.37 -1.02 -12.55
C PRO A 128 -13.89 -0.97 -11.09
N LEU A 129 -14.79 -0.65 -10.16
CA LEU A 129 -14.49 -0.74 -8.73
C LEU A 129 -14.11 -2.16 -8.34
N GLY A 130 -14.63 -3.18 -9.02
CA GLY A 130 -14.34 -4.57 -8.71
C GLY A 130 -12.90 -5.00 -8.92
N ASP A 131 -12.17 -4.37 -9.83
CA ASP A 131 -10.76 -4.69 -10.09
C ASP A 131 -9.83 -4.05 -9.06
N HIS A 132 -10.33 -3.05 -8.33
CA HIS A 132 -9.58 -2.31 -7.33
C HIS A 132 -10.00 -2.68 -5.90
N CYS A 133 -11.30 -2.81 -5.67
CA CYS A 133 -11.95 -3.11 -4.40
C CYS A 133 -12.52 -4.53 -4.49
N VAL A 134 -11.72 -5.52 -4.13
CA VAL A 134 -12.09 -6.93 -4.25
C VAL A 134 -13.25 -7.26 -3.31
N SER A 135 -14.00 -8.32 -3.66
CA SER A 135 -15.16 -8.85 -2.92
C SER A 135 -14.79 -9.27 -1.50
N SER A 136 -14.68 -8.29 -0.61
CA SER A 136 -14.68 -8.49 0.82
C SER A 136 -15.74 -7.61 1.45
N THR A 137 -16.29 -8.03 2.58
CA THR A 137 -17.13 -7.17 3.43
C THR A 137 -16.34 -5.98 3.97
N ALA A 138 -15.01 -6.06 3.93
CA ALA A 138 -14.11 -4.98 4.31
C ALA A 138 -13.90 -4.00 3.15
N TRP A 139 -13.86 -2.72 3.49
CA TRP A 139 -13.54 -1.67 2.53
C TRP A 139 -12.03 -1.67 2.29
N THR A 140 -11.61 -2.09 1.10
CA THR A 140 -10.18 -2.07 0.75
C THR A 140 -9.79 -0.71 0.18
N PRO A 141 -8.87 0.03 0.81
CA PRO A 141 -8.38 1.31 0.29
C PRO A 141 -7.60 1.11 -1.02
N CYS A 142 -7.95 1.91 -2.00
CA CYS A 142 -7.36 1.98 -3.32
C CYS A 142 -6.78 3.38 -3.56
N ALA A 143 -5.79 3.46 -4.44
CA ALA A 143 -5.18 4.73 -4.83
C ALA A 143 -5.22 4.90 -6.34
N TYR A 144 -5.86 5.98 -6.80
CA TYR A 144 -5.85 6.41 -8.19
C TYR A 144 -4.77 7.48 -8.38
N ARG A 145 -3.77 7.21 -9.23
CA ARG A 145 -2.74 8.19 -9.59
C ARG A 145 -3.25 9.06 -10.73
N ALA A 146 -3.23 10.39 -10.58
CA ALA A 146 -3.54 11.25 -11.72
C ALA A 146 -2.50 11.03 -12.85
N PRO A 147 -2.94 10.89 -14.11
CA PRO A 147 -2.02 10.76 -15.23
C PRO A 147 -1.21 12.05 -15.39
N LEU A 148 0.00 11.93 -15.97
CA LEU A 148 0.94 13.05 -16.13
C LEU A 148 0.30 14.27 -16.80
N THR A 149 -0.57 14.04 -17.79
CA THR A 149 -1.27 15.07 -18.57
C THR A 149 -2.38 15.79 -17.81
N ALA A 150 -2.78 15.28 -16.63
CA ALA A 150 -3.89 15.78 -15.84
C ALA A 150 -3.45 16.32 -14.47
N ARG A 151 -2.15 16.43 -14.22
CA ARG A 151 -1.62 17.04 -12.99
C ARG A 151 -1.91 18.53 -12.99
N GLY A 152 -2.34 19.06 -11.85
CA GLY A 152 -2.78 20.46 -11.71
C GLY A 152 -4.21 20.72 -12.21
N HIS A 153 -4.88 19.71 -12.77
CA HIS A 153 -6.22 19.85 -13.30
C HIS A 153 -7.28 19.53 -12.25
N ARG A 154 -8.53 19.88 -12.55
CA ARG A 154 -9.70 19.46 -11.79
C ARG A 154 -10.32 18.22 -12.45
N LEU A 155 -10.29 17.09 -11.75
CA LEU A 155 -10.79 15.83 -12.27
C LEU A 155 -12.12 15.46 -11.60
N ARG A 156 -13.08 15.01 -12.40
CA ARG A 156 -14.37 14.50 -11.95
C ARG A 156 -14.34 12.97 -11.92
N PHE A 157 -14.66 12.41 -10.76
CA PHE A 157 -14.91 10.99 -10.57
C PHE A 157 -16.41 10.78 -10.44
N THR A 158 -17.00 10.12 -11.44
CA THR A 158 -18.43 9.83 -11.48
C THR A 158 -18.65 8.35 -11.20
N HIS A 159 -19.53 8.03 -10.27
CA HIS A 159 -20.03 6.67 -10.11
C HIS A 159 -20.94 6.35 -11.30
N ALA A 160 -20.39 5.73 -12.34
CA ALA A 160 -21.03 5.68 -13.66
C ALA A 160 -22.17 4.65 -13.70
N THR A 161 -21.95 3.45 -13.17
CA THR A 161 -22.92 2.35 -13.16
C THR A 161 -22.67 1.46 -11.94
N GLY A 162 -23.66 0.64 -11.55
CA GLY A 162 -23.55 -0.38 -10.49
C GLY A 162 -24.27 -0.04 -9.20
N THR A 163 -24.27 -0.98 -8.26
CA THR A 163 -24.94 -0.89 -6.95
C THR A 163 -23.96 -0.87 -5.78
N GLY A 164 -22.68 -1.14 -6.03
CA GLY A 164 -21.62 -1.06 -5.03
C GLY A 164 -21.35 0.40 -4.67
N PRO A 165 -21.02 0.69 -3.41
CA PRO A 165 -20.68 2.05 -3.02
C PRO A 165 -19.32 2.48 -3.55
N LEU A 166 -19.22 3.75 -3.92
CA LEU A 166 -17.96 4.49 -4.04
C LEU A 166 -17.77 5.33 -2.78
N ALA A 167 -16.67 5.14 -2.07
CA ALA A 167 -16.23 6.01 -0.99
C ALA A 167 -14.92 6.70 -1.34
N VAL A 168 -14.81 7.97 -0.98
CA VAL A 168 -13.62 8.78 -1.15
C VAL A 168 -13.15 9.22 0.23
N GLY A 169 -11.83 9.14 0.45
CA GLY A 169 -11.21 9.42 1.75
C GLY A 169 -10.32 10.66 1.71
N ALA A 170 -9.30 10.67 0.86
CA ALA A 170 -8.32 11.75 0.84
C ALA A 170 -7.60 11.89 -0.51
N LEU A 171 -7.01 13.06 -0.73
CA LEU A 171 -6.02 13.29 -1.79
C LEU A 171 -4.65 13.36 -1.13
N VAL A 172 -3.69 12.57 -1.61
CA VAL A 172 -2.33 12.50 -1.07
C VAL A 172 -1.30 12.98 -2.10
N PRO A 173 -1.00 14.29 -2.13
CA PRO A 173 0.14 14.82 -2.88
C PRO A 173 1.44 14.13 -2.45
N GLN A 174 2.29 13.77 -3.41
CA GLN A 174 3.53 13.04 -3.15
C GLN A 174 4.70 13.97 -2.86
N LEU A 175 5.64 13.49 -2.05
CA LEU A 175 6.95 14.13 -1.87
C LEU A 175 7.72 14.11 -3.20
N PHE A 176 8.41 15.21 -3.50
CA PHE A 176 9.32 15.28 -4.64
C PHE A 176 10.51 14.30 -4.47
N ALA A 177 11.00 14.18 -3.24
CA ALA A 177 12.04 13.24 -2.84
C ALA A 177 11.52 12.41 -1.65
N PRO A 178 10.76 11.33 -1.91
CA PRO A 178 10.23 10.51 -0.82
C PRO A 178 11.37 9.79 -0.08
N SER A 179 11.11 9.51 1.20
CA SER A 179 12.03 8.74 2.04
C SER A 179 12.27 7.34 1.49
N THR A 180 13.40 6.72 1.86
CA THR A 180 13.65 5.32 1.49
C THR A 180 12.68 4.40 2.22
N VAL A 181 12.07 3.46 1.50
CA VAL A 181 11.21 2.43 2.06
C VAL A 181 11.85 1.06 1.82
N LEU A 182 12.06 0.29 2.89
CA LEU A 182 12.53 -1.08 2.79
C LEU A 182 11.33 -2.03 2.89
N MET A 183 11.03 -2.73 1.81
CA MET A 183 10.01 -3.77 1.80
C MET A 183 10.70 -5.12 2.03
N MET A 184 10.38 -5.77 3.15
CA MET A 184 10.88 -7.12 3.44
C MET A 184 9.90 -8.14 2.84
N LYS A 185 10.39 -9.01 1.96
CA LYS A 185 9.65 -10.18 1.52
C LYS A 185 9.39 -11.12 2.68
N GLU A 186 8.27 -11.82 2.63
CA GLU A 186 7.89 -12.77 3.67
C GLU A 186 8.80 -14.01 3.62
N PRO A 187 9.41 -14.39 4.74
CA PRO A 187 10.22 -15.59 4.82
C PRO A 187 9.37 -16.86 4.74
N TYR A 188 9.88 -17.91 4.09
CA TYR A 188 9.19 -19.20 4.03
C TYR A 188 8.99 -19.83 5.42
N LEU A 189 7.86 -20.51 5.62
CA LEU A 189 7.57 -21.21 6.86
C LEU A 189 7.89 -22.71 6.76
N PRO A 190 8.30 -23.34 7.88
CA PRO A 190 8.50 -24.78 7.95
C PRO A 190 7.18 -25.55 7.84
N ASP A 191 6.10 -25.00 8.39
CA ASP A 191 4.75 -25.57 8.35
C ASP A 191 3.70 -24.46 8.28
N TYR A 192 3.08 -24.30 7.11
CA TYR A 192 1.99 -23.33 6.92
C TYR A 192 0.70 -23.72 7.64
N ALA A 193 0.50 -25.02 7.89
CA ALA A 193 -0.67 -25.60 8.54
C ALA A 193 -0.60 -25.56 10.07
N ALA A 194 0.44 -24.97 10.65
CA ALA A 194 0.61 -24.78 12.10
C ALA A 194 -0.56 -24.03 12.78
N SER A 195 -1.45 -23.42 11.99
CA SER A 195 -2.71 -22.87 12.47
C SER A 195 -3.85 -23.25 11.52
N ALA A 196 -4.92 -23.85 12.07
CA ALA A 196 -6.15 -24.14 11.33
C ALA A 196 -6.87 -22.88 10.83
N MET A 197 -6.55 -21.70 11.37
CA MET A 197 -7.11 -20.42 10.89
C MET A 197 -6.57 -20.00 9.52
N PHE A 198 -5.44 -20.58 9.07
CA PHE A 198 -4.76 -20.19 7.85
C PHE A 198 -4.51 -21.41 6.94
N PRO A 199 -5.58 -21.97 6.33
CA PRO A 199 -5.55 -23.30 5.71
C PRO A 199 -4.94 -23.36 4.31
N HIS A 200 -4.50 -22.22 3.74
CA HIS A 200 -4.17 -22.12 2.31
C HIS A 200 -2.71 -21.71 2.04
N GLY A 201 -1.88 -21.60 3.09
CA GLY A 201 -0.48 -21.21 2.93
C GLY A 201 0.38 -22.27 2.26
N SER A 202 1.28 -21.82 1.39
CA SER A 202 2.34 -22.63 0.77
C SER A 202 3.51 -21.72 0.37
N ASP A 203 4.66 -22.31 0.03
CA ASP A 203 5.80 -21.54 -0.50
C ASP A 203 5.40 -20.85 -1.82
N GLU A 204 4.60 -21.51 -2.68
CA GLU A 204 4.09 -20.93 -3.93
C GLU A 204 3.15 -19.74 -3.68
N ALA A 205 2.30 -19.82 -2.64
CA ALA A 205 1.46 -18.69 -2.26
C ALA A 205 2.30 -17.52 -1.76
N LEU A 206 3.33 -17.77 -0.93
CA LEU A 206 4.26 -16.72 -0.50
C LEU A 206 5.03 -16.12 -1.68
N ASP A 207 5.47 -16.93 -2.63
CA ASP A 207 6.15 -16.45 -3.84
C ASP A 207 5.25 -15.50 -4.64
N ALA A 208 3.97 -15.86 -4.83
CA ALA A 208 3.02 -15.01 -5.53
C ALA A 208 2.82 -13.64 -4.85
N PHE A 209 2.75 -13.61 -3.51
CA PHE A 209 2.66 -12.35 -2.76
C PHE A 209 3.99 -11.58 -2.73
N ASN A 210 5.12 -12.27 -2.60
CA ASN A 210 6.44 -11.67 -2.61
C ASN A 210 6.79 -11.03 -3.97
N ALA A 211 6.30 -11.60 -5.07
CA ALA A 211 6.43 -10.99 -6.39
C ALA A 211 5.75 -9.62 -6.49
N LEU A 212 4.68 -9.37 -5.71
CA LEU A 212 4.04 -8.06 -5.65
C LEU A 212 4.96 -6.98 -5.06
N ILE A 213 5.88 -7.34 -4.18
CA ILE A 213 6.88 -6.43 -3.62
C ILE A 213 7.90 -6.02 -4.70
N ASP A 214 8.28 -6.95 -5.59
CA ASP A 214 9.16 -6.65 -6.71
C ASP A 214 8.48 -5.69 -7.71
N ASP A 215 7.21 -5.95 -8.05
CA ASP A 215 6.40 -5.06 -8.88
C ASP A 215 6.28 -3.65 -8.28
N LEU A 216 6.09 -3.57 -6.95
CA LEU A 216 6.01 -2.30 -6.23
C LEU A 216 7.33 -1.51 -6.31
N ALA A 217 8.47 -2.20 -6.23
CA ALA A 217 9.79 -1.56 -6.34
C ALA A 217 10.07 -1.01 -7.75
N ILE A 218 9.45 -1.58 -8.78
CA ILE A 218 9.48 -1.02 -10.14
C ILE A 218 8.65 0.27 -10.22
N GLU A 219 7.47 0.29 -9.59
CA GLU A 219 6.59 1.48 -9.60
C GLU A 219 7.12 2.62 -8.73
N PHE A 220 7.75 2.32 -7.58
CA PHE A 220 8.21 3.29 -6.59
C PHE A 220 9.74 3.24 -6.44
N PRO A 221 10.50 4.15 -7.10
CA PRO A 221 11.97 4.10 -7.12
C PRO A 221 12.68 4.29 -5.77
N ASN A 222 11.96 4.72 -4.75
CA ASN A 222 12.44 4.86 -3.37
C ASN A 222 12.29 3.56 -2.55
N VAL A 223 11.69 2.52 -3.11
CA VAL A 223 11.57 1.21 -2.49
C VAL A 223 12.82 0.38 -2.73
N ILE A 224 13.31 -0.25 -1.66
CA ILE A 224 14.37 -1.25 -1.66
C ILE A 224 13.77 -2.57 -1.21
N VAL A 225 14.02 -3.64 -1.96
CA VAL A 225 13.54 -4.98 -1.60
C VAL A 225 14.61 -5.71 -0.79
N ALA A 226 14.21 -6.21 0.39
CA ALA A 226 14.98 -7.16 1.17
C ALA A 226 14.35 -8.55 1.04
N ASP A 227 15.10 -9.51 0.53
CA ASP A 227 14.61 -10.87 0.28
C ASP A 227 15.31 -11.88 1.20
N PRO A 228 14.65 -12.34 2.27
CA PRO A 228 15.24 -13.28 3.21
C PRO A 228 15.32 -14.70 2.64
N ASN A 229 14.60 -15.01 1.55
CA ASN A 229 14.55 -16.34 0.95
C ASN A 229 15.75 -16.64 0.03
N GLN A 230 16.63 -15.66 -0.18
CA GLN A 230 17.89 -15.87 -0.86
C GLN A 230 18.80 -16.83 -0.06
N PRO A 231 19.62 -17.67 -0.73
CA PRO A 231 20.52 -18.59 -0.06
C PRO A 231 21.39 -17.91 1.01
N GLY A 232 21.42 -18.49 2.21
CA GLY A 232 22.28 -18.04 3.32
C GLY A 232 21.65 -17.01 4.28
N TYR A 233 20.46 -16.48 4.00
CA TYR A 233 19.77 -15.55 4.90
C TYR A 233 18.80 -16.27 5.84
N TRP A 234 17.79 -16.95 5.30
CA TRP A 234 16.74 -17.59 6.08
C TRP A 234 16.84 -19.12 6.05
N ASN A 235 16.64 -19.74 7.22
CA ASN A 235 16.46 -21.18 7.35
C ASN A 235 15.16 -21.45 8.12
N LYS A 236 14.12 -21.87 7.40
CA LYS A 236 12.78 -22.03 7.95
C LYS A 236 12.67 -23.07 9.08
N LEU A 237 13.63 -24.01 9.18
CA LEU A 237 13.67 -25.00 10.27
C LEU A 237 14.38 -24.49 11.53
N LEU A 238 15.26 -23.49 11.41
CA LEU A 238 16.11 -23.02 12.50
C LEU A 238 15.78 -21.61 12.98
N HIS A 239 15.09 -20.81 12.16
CA HIS A 239 14.85 -19.38 12.39
C HIS A 239 13.42 -19.08 12.86
N THR A 240 12.57 -20.08 12.97
CA THR A 240 11.21 -19.98 13.50
C THR A 240 11.13 -20.40 14.96
N GLN A 241 10.16 -19.84 15.69
CA GLN A 241 9.79 -20.30 17.02
C GLN A 241 9.06 -21.65 16.94
N PRO A 242 8.84 -22.34 18.09
CA PRO A 242 8.09 -23.59 18.11
C PRO A 242 6.67 -23.48 17.53
N ASP A 243 6.08 -22.29 17.49
CA ASP A 243 4.79 -22.02 16.84
C ASP A 243 4.82 -22.05 15.31
N GLN A 244 6.01 -22.26 14.72
CA GLN A 244 6.27 -22.40 13.28
C GLN A 244 5.98 -21.16 12.42
N VAL A 245 5.62 -20.02 13.03
CA VAL A 245 5.21 -18.81 12.28
C VAL A 245 6.07 -17.61 12.66
N HIS A 246 6.33 -17.39 13.94
CA HIS A 246 7.07 -16.22 14.37
C HIS A 246 8.58 -16.46 14.32
N PRO A 247 9.39 -15.44 13.97
CA PRO A 247 10.84 -15.59 14.03
C PRO A 247 11.31 -15.74 15.48
N ASN A 248 12.26 -16.65 15.71
CA ASN A 248 13.01 -16.71 16.97
C ASN A 248 14.13 -15.66 16.98
N GLU A 249 14.99 -15.63 18.00
CA GLU A 249 16.09 -14.65 18.07
C GLU A 249 17.03 -14.73 16.85
N ALA A 250 17.45 -15.93 16.45
CA ALA A 250 18.28 -16.14 15.27
C ALA A 250 17.57 -15.71 13.97
N GLY A 251 16.26 -15.95 13.88
CA GLY A 251 15.43 -15.49 12.78
C GLY A 251 15.31 -13.97 12.69
N ASN A 252 15.10 -13.29 13.82
CA ASN A 252 15.11 -11.82 13.87
C ASN A 252 16.48 -11.27 13.44
N ALA A 253 17.57 -11.88 13.91
CA ALA A 253 18.91 -11.51 13.49
C ALA A 253 19.13 -11.75 11.98
N ALA A 254 18.58 -12.83 11.42
CA ALA A 254 18.62 -13.09 9.99
C ALA A 254 17.90 -12.03 9.17
N LEU A 255 16.66 -11.68 9.53
CA LEU A 255 15.88 -10.62 8.86
C LEU A 255 16.59 -9.27 8.94
N ALA A 256 17.18 -8.93 10.09
CA ALA A 256 17.97 -7.71 10.25
C ALA A 256 19.21 -7.68 9.33
N ARG A 257 19.94 -8.80 9.18
CA ARG A 257 21.06 -8.89 8.23
C ARG A 257 20.58 -8.71 6.79
N THR A 258 19.48 -9.36 6.40
CA THR A 258 18.87 -9.18 5.06
C THR A 258 18.56 -7.72 4.77
N ALA A 259 17.96 -7.02 5.73
CA ALA A 259 17.65 -5.60 5.62
C ALA A 259 18.91 -4.73 5.43
N LEU A 260 19.91 -4.92 6.29
CA LEU A 260 21.18 -4.19 6.22
C LEU A 260 21.91 -4.43 4.90
N ASP A 261 21.95 -5.68 4.41
CA ASP A 261 22.60 -6.00 3.15
C ASP A 261 21.87 -5.39 1.95
N ALA A 262 20.54 -5.33 1.96
CA ALA A 262 19.77 -4.64 0.93
C ALA A 262 20.07 -3.13 0.89
N LEU A 263 20.10 -2.47 2.06
CA LEU A 263 20.45 -1.05 2.20
C LEU A 263 21.88 -0.78 1.71
N ASN A 264 22.84 -1.60 2.14
CA ASN A 264 24.25 -1.47 1.75
C ASN A 264 24.46 -1.67 0.24
N ARG A 265 23.74 -2.62 -0.38
CA ARG A 265 23.78 -2.80 -1.84
C ARG A 265 23.31 -1.54 -2.57
N ARG A 266 22.21 -0.93 -2.15
CA ARG A 266 21.70 0.31 -2.75
C ARG A 266 22.70 1.46 -2.62
N ALA A 267 23.29 1.65 -1.44
CA ALA A 267 24.30 2.69 -1.21
C ALA A 267 25.51 2.53 -2.13
N ARG A 268 26.02 1.30 -2.30
CA ARG A 268 27.14 1.01 -3.21
C ARG A 268 26.78 1.30 -4.68
N SER A 269 25.59 0.92 -5.13
CA SER A 269 25.15 1.22 -6.50
C SER A 269 25.05 2.73 -6.77
N ALA A 270 24.66 3.52 -5.77
CA ALA A 270 24.62 4.98 -5.89
C ALA A 270 26.02 5.59 -6.06
N VAL A 271 27.01 5.08 -5.31
CA VAL A 271 28.41 5.54 -5.40
C VAL A 271 29.02 5.19 -6.76
N CYS A 272 28.82 3.97 -7.28
CA CYS A 272 29.34 3.59 -8.59
C CYS A 272 28.76 4.46 -9.73
N ASN A 273 27.51 4.90 -9.61
CA ASN A 273 26.87 5.79 -10.58
C ASN A 273 27.33 7.25 -10.46
N SER A 274 27.96 7.66 -9.34
CA SER A 274 28.42 9.03 -9.11
C SER A 274 29.89 9.28 -9.45
N VAL A 275 30.69 8.25 -9.75
CA VAL A 275 32.15 8.37 -10.05
C VAL A 275 32.46 9.16 -11.35
N GLY A 276 31.47 9.80 -11.98
CA GLY A 276 31.65 10.84 -13.01
C GLY A 276 31.53 12.29 -12.52
N ARG A 277 31.28 12.53 -11.22
CA ARG A 277 31.20 13.87 -10.63
C ARG A 277 32.01 13.94 -9.32
N PRO A 278 32.95 14.88 -9.16
CA PRO A 278 33.81 14.92 -7.99
C PRO A 278 33.10 15.63 -6.83
N GLU A 279 32.41 14.91 -5.94
CA GLU A 279 32.07 15.43 -4.61
C GLU A 279 32.17 14.33 -3.51
N SER A 280 32.61 14.78 -2.34
CA SER A 280 33.07 14.04 -1.16
C SER A 280 31.98 13.25 -0.43
N SER A 281 32.26 12.00 -0.01
CA SER A 281 31.36 11.16 0.78
C SER A 281 31.82 10.96 2.24
N SER A 282 30.87 11.05 3.18
CA SER A 282 31.00 10.70 4.61
C SER A 282 30.06 9.53 5.00
N PRO A 283 30.29 8.81 6.12
CA PRO A 283 29.61 7.54 6.41
C PRO A 283 28.24 7.65 7.11
N LEU A 284 27.49 6.53 7.04
CA LEU A 284 26.07 6.30 7.40
C LEU A 284 25.78 6.14 8.91
N GLU A 285 24.67 6.69 9.44
CA GLU A 285 24.11 6.39 10.77
C GLU A 285 22.57 6.19 10.80
N ALA A 286 22.15 5.29 11.69
CA ALA A 286 20.83 4.94 12.30
C ALA A 286 19.53 4.86 11.46
N ALA A 287 18.92 3.66 11.45
CA ALA A 287 17.58 3.36 10.93
C ALA A 287 16.55 3.18 12.07
N TYR A 288 15.31 3.64 11.87
CA TYR A 288 14.19 3.39 12.77
C TYR A 288 13.40 2.15 12.32
N PHE A 289 13.02 1.28 13.28
CA PHE A 289 12.28 0.04 13.02
C PHE A 289 10.80 0.26 13.35
N VAL A 290 9.92 0.20 12.36
CA VAL A 290 8.46 0.16 12.57
C VAL A 290 7.96 -1.12 11.93
N CYS A 291 7.56 -2.11 12.74
CA CYS A 291 6.88 -3.29 12.23
C CYS A 291 5.38 -3.00 12.19
N ALA A 292 4.81 -2.84 10.99
CA ALA A 292 3.37 -2.68 10.82
C ALA A 292 2.79 -3.97 10.23
N CYS A 293 2.27 -4.85 11.11
CA CYS A 293 1.37 -5.92 10.69
C CYS A 293 0.06 -5.29 10.21
N ALA A 294 -0.07 -5.04 8.91
CA ALA A 294 -1.33 -4.64 8.30
C ALA A 294 -2.24 -5.88 8.19
N CYS A 295 -2.87 -6.26 9.29
CA CYS A 295 -3.97 -7.22 9.25
C CYS A 295 -5.24 -6.49 8.77
N ALA A 296 -5.59 -6.66 7.51
CA ALA A 296 -6.98 -6.52 7.10
C ALA A 296 -7.73 -7.74 7.65
N ASN A 297 -8.25 -7.64 8.88
CA ASN A 297 -9.46 -8.30 9.37
C ASN A 297 -9.71 -7.87 10.82
N SER A 298 -10.80 -7.14 11.03
CA SER A 298 -11.34 -6.80 12.34
C SER A 298 -12.12 -7.99 12.88
N GLU A 299 -11.59 -8.69 13.88
CA GLU A 299 -12.40 -9.52 14.77
C GLU A 299 -12.09 -9.18 16.23
N SER A 300 -13.16 -8.89 16.97
CA SER A 300 -13.13 -8.61 18.40
C SER A 300 -12.55 -9.80 19.19
N PRO A 301 -11.82 -9.58 20.29
CA PRO A 301 -11.36 -10.67 21.14
C PRO A 301 -12.55 -11.48 21.70
N PRO A 302 -12.42 -12.80 21.87
CA PRO A 302 -13.47 -13.61 22.47
C PRO A 302 -13.69 -13.16 23.92
N THR A 303 -14.92 -12.78 24.24
CA THR A 303 -15.37 -12.62 25.63
C THR A 303 -15.34 -13.98 26.31
N VAL A 304 -14.47 -14.13 27.31
CA VAL A 304 -14.52 -15.24 28.26
C VAL A 304 -15.75 -15.03 29.15
N PRO A 305 -16.68 -16.00 29.24
CA PRO A 305 -17.75 -15.91 30.22
C PRO A 305 -17.16 -16.07 31.63
N ILE A 306 -17.52 -15.14 32.53
CA ILE A 306 -17.34 -15.28 33.98
C ILE A 306 -18.43 -16.20 34.51
#